data_AF-A0A957IAE2-F1
#
_entry.id   AF-A0A957IAE2-F1
#
_cell.length_a   1.000
_cell.length_b   1.000
_cell.length_c   1.000
_cell.angle_alpha   90.00
_cell.angle_beta   90.00
_cell.angle_gamma   90.00
#
_symmetry.space_group_name_H-M   'P 1'
#
loop_
_entity.id
_entity.type
_entity.pdbx_description
1 polymer ?
#
loop_
_entity_poly.entity_id
_entity_poly.type
_entity_poly.pdbx_seq_one_letter_code
_entity_poly.pdbx_strand_id
1 'polypeptide(L)'
;MNKEYEEIFDSDLSEAEKIAKAFHQIIGTIETHTNNEIELLKAMNDRETLIKEQIKLSTIQHAKGIFNMVYLRATGKRSLDE
;
A
#
# COMPACT_ATOMS: atom_id res chain seq x y z
N MET A 1 18.98 2.69 3.48
CA MET A 1 17.56 2.53 3.10
C MET A 1 17.38 1.13 2.52
N ASN A 2 16.16 0.59 2.39
CA ASN A 2 15.96 -0.71 1.73
C ASN A 2 16.40 -0.58 0.26
N LYS A 3 17.20 -1.51 -0.28
CA LYS A 3 17.81 -1.39 -1.63
C LYS A 3 16.78 -1.11 -2.73
N GLU A 4 15.61 -1.71 -2.62
CA GLU A 4 14.52 -1.53 -3.60
C GLU A 4 13.98 -0.10 -3.64
N TYR A 5 14.07 0.68 -2.55
CA TYR A 5 13.69 2.09 -2.59
C TYR A 5 14.74 2.95 -3.26
N GLU A 6 16.03 2.66 -3.06
CA GLU A 6 17.12 3.38 -3.73
C GLU A 6 16.96 3.27 -5.26
N GLU A 7 16.65 2.08 -5.78
CA GLU A 7 16.39 1.87 -7.21
C GLU A 7 15.22 2.70 -7.75
N ILE A 8 14.19 2.96 -6.93
CA ILE A 8 13.10 3.86 -7.30
C ILE A 8 13.59 5.30 -7.36
N PHE A 9 14.35 5.74 -6.36
CA PHE A 9 14.80 7.14 -6.27
C PHE A 9 15.89 7.49 -7.28
N ASP A 10 16.68 6.49 -7.70
CA ASP A 10 17.70 6.60 -8.75
C ASP A 10 17.13 6.50 -10.17
N SER A 11 15.84 6.17 -10.32
CA SER A 11 15.21 6.06 -11.65
C SER A 11 14.99 7.43 -12.33
N ASP A 12 14.85 7.42 -13.65
CA ASP A 12 14.54 8.62 -14.46
C ASP A 12 13.07 9.08 -14.38
N LEU A 13 12.31 8.56 -13.39
CA LEU A 13 10.94 8.99 -13.13
C LEU A 13 10.90 10.42 -12.60
N SER A 14 9.75 11.10 -12.76
CA SER A 14 9.55 12.36 -12.05
C SER A 14 9.50 12.13 -10.54
N GLU A 15 9.83 13.17 -9.75
CA GLU A 15 9.80 13.07 -8.28
C GLU A 15 8.44 12.63 -7.73
N ALA A 16 7.35 13.07 -8.36
CA ALA A 16 6.01 12.62 -8.00
C ALA A 16 5.84 11.10 -8.27
N GLU A 17 6.28 10.61 -9.42
CA GLU A 17 6.19 9.19 -9.79
C GLU A 17 7.06 8.31 -8.87
N LYS A 18 8.24 8.79 -8.45
CA LYS A 18 9.09 8.11 -7.47
C LYS A 18 8.37 7.95 -6.12
N ILE A 19 7.76 9.03 -5.62
CA ILE A 19 6.99 9.01 -4.37
C ILE A 19 5.81 8.05 -4.49
N ALA A 20 5.05 8.10 -5.59
CA ALA A 20 3.93 7.19 -5.82
C ALA A 20 4.37 5.73 -5.84
N LYS A 21 5.44 5.42 -6.59
CA LYS A 21 5.96 4.05 -6.70
C LYS A 21 6.44 3.52 -5.34
N ALA A 22 7.20 4.32 -4.59
CA ALA A 22 7.66 3.95 -3.26
C ALA A 22 6.49 3.74 -2.28
N PHE A 23 5.49 4.63 -2.29
CA PHE A 23 4.30 4.50 -1.47
C PHE A 23 3.52 3.22 -1.79
N HIS A 24 3.29 2.92 -3.07
CA HIS A 24 2.56 1.72 -3.49
C HIS A 24 3.29 0.43 -3.16
N GLN A 25 4.62 0.42 -3.22
CA GLN A 25 5.41 -0.73 -2.80
C GLN A 25 5.30 -0.98 -1.28
N ILE A 26 5.37 0.07 -0.46
CA ILE A 26 5.17 -0.04 1.00
C ILE A 26 3.78 -0.56 1.30
N ILE A 27 2.75 0.08 0.74
CA ILE A 27 1.36 -0.29 0.97
C ILE A 27 1.08 -1.71 0.50
N GLY A 28 1.56 -2.11 -0.68
CA GLY A 28 1.41 -3.47 -1.19
C GLY A 28 2.02 -4.51 -0.25
N THR A 29 3.21 -4.24 0.30
CA THR A 29 3.85 -5.12 1.28
C THR A 29 2.99 -5.29 2.54
N ILE A 30 2.44 -4.20 3.06
CA ILE A 30 1.58 -4.21 4.25
C ILE A 30 0.26 -4.95 3.93
N GLU A 31 -0.35 -4.71 2.77
CA GLU A 31 -1.56 -5.40 2.31
C GLU A 31 -1.32 -6.91 2.21
N THR A 32 -0.22 -7.35 1.60
CA THR A 32 0.13 -8.77 1.52
C THR A 32 0.29 -9.40 2.90
N HIS A 33 1.05 -8.77 3.79
CA HIS A 33 1.24 -9.27 5.15
C HIS A 33 -0.09 -9.36 5.91
N THR A 34 -0.92 -8.31 5.83
CA THR A 34 -2.20 -8.24 6.54
C THR A 34 -3.18 -9.30 6.02
N ASN A 35 -3.20 -9.56 4.71
CA ASN A 35 -4.01 -10.63 4.13
C ASN A 35 -3.56 -12.03 4.59
N ASN A 36 -2.24 -12.29 4.65
CA ASN A 36 -1.73 -13.55 5.16
C ASN A 36 -2.11 -13.78 6.63
N GLU A 37 -2.03 -12.72 7.44
CA GLU A 37 -2.44 -12.76 8.86
C GLU A 37 -3.94 -13.06 8.99
N ILE A 38 -4.79 -12.41 8.17
CA ILE A 38 -6.23 -12.69 8.12
C ILE A 38 -6.50 -14.17 7.81
N GLU A 39 -5.80 -14.77 6.85
CA GLU A 39 -5.97 -16.20 6.51
C GLU A 39 -5.51 -17.11 7.67
N LEU A 40 -4.41 -16.78 8.35
CA LEU A 40 -3.96 -17.51 9.53
C LEU A 40 -4.99 -17.45 10.66
N LEU A 41 -5.52 -16.27 10.97
CA LEU A 41 -6.50 -16.05 12.03
C LEU A 41 -7.83 -16.78 11.74
N LYS A 42 -8.25 -16.84 10.47
CA LYS A 42 -9.38 -17.69 10.05
C LYS A 42 -9.11 -19.16 10.34
N ALA A 43 -7.93 -19.67 9.98
CA ALA A 43 -7.55 -21.07 10.23
C ALA A 43 -7.50 -21.42 11.72
N MET A 44 -7.14 -20.45 12.57
CA MET A 44 -7.09 -20.60 14.03
C MET A 44 -8.44 -20.42 14.74
N ASN A 45 -9.51 -20.04 14.02
CA ASN A 45 -10.80 -19.62 14.59
C ASN A 45 -10.69 -18.47 15.61
N ASP A 46 -9.66 -17.62 15.52
CA ASP A 46 -9.53 -16.43 16.36
C ASP A 46 -10.33 -15.26 15.76
N ARG A 47 -11.62 -15.24 16.08
CA ARG A 47 -12.56 -14.27 15.53
C ARG A 47 -12.32 -12.84 16.02
N GLU A 48 -11.84 -12.66 17.25
CA GLU A 48 -11.63 -11.31 17.80
C GLU A 48 -10.46 -10.62 17.10
N THR A 49 -9.33 -11.32 16.97
CA THR A 49 -8.13 -10.77 16.32
C THR A 49 -8.37 -10.61 14.82
N LEU A 50 -9.12 -11.53 14.19
CA LEU A 50 -9.51 -11.42 12.78
C LEU A 50 -10.21 -10.10 12.46
N ILE A 51 -11.15 -9.66 13.29
CA ILE A 51 -11.90 -8.40 13.06
C ILE A 51 -10.95 -7.20 13.11
N LYS A 52 -10.02 -7.17 14.08
CA LYS A 52 -9.04 -6.08 14.21
C LYS A 52 -8.18 -5.97 12.94
N GLU A 53 -7.79 -7.11 12.39
CA GLU A 53 -6.91 -7.13 11.23
C GLU A 53 -7.63 -6.81 9.91
N GLN A 54 -8.92 -7.15 9.81
CA GLN A 54 -9.79 -6.67 8.73
C GLN A 54 -10.00 -5.14 8.78
N ILE A 55 -10.17 -4.55 9.97
CA ILE A 55 -10.28 -3.09 10.14
C ILE A 55 -8.98 -2.39 9.73
N LYS A 56 -7.83 -2.95 10.11
CA LYS A 56 -6.52 -2.45 9.70
C LYS A 56 -6.38 -2.48 8.18
N LEU A 57 -6.69 -3.60 7.52
CA LEU A 57 -6.67 -3.71 6.07
C LEU A 57 -7.55 -2.65 5.39
N SER A 58 -8.79 -2.49 5.87
CA SER A 58 -9.73 -1.50 5.34
C SER A 58 -9.19 -0.07 5.48
N THR A 59 -8.54 0.23 6.61
CA THR A 59 -7.93 1.55 6.86
C THR A 59 -6.76 1.83 5.92
N ILE A 60 -5.91 0.84 5.67
CA ILE A 60 -4.78 0.93 4.72
C ILE A 60 -5.31 1.18 3.30
N GLN A 61 -6.33 0.42 2.88
CA GLN A 61 -6.97 0.58 1.57
C GLN A 61 -7.62 1.97 1.41
N HIS A 62 -8.24 2.49 2.47
CA HIS A 62 -8.78 3.84 2.47
C HIS A 62 -7.69 4.90 2.29
N ALA A 63 -6.59 4.79 3.04
CA ALA A 63 -5.45 5.70 2.91
C ALA A 63 -4.83 5.66 1.50
N LYS A 64 -4.69 4.46 0.92
CA LYS A 64 -4.26 4.26 -0.47
C LYS A 64 -5.19 4.97 -1.46
N GLY A 65 -6.51 4.86 -1.26
CA GLY A 65 -7.51 5.55 -2.07
C GLY A 65 -7.38 7.08 -1.99
N ILE A 66 -7.17 7.62 -0.78
CA ILE A 66 -6.92 9.06 -0.60
C ILE A 66 -5.65 9.48 -1.35
N PHE A 67 -4.55 8.72 -1.21
CA PHE A 67 -3.30 9.01 -1.91
C PHE A 67 -3.50 9.06 -3.43
N ASN A 68 -4.17 8.06 -4.01
CA ASN A 68 -4.45 8.01 -5.45
C ASN A 68 -5.25 9.23 -5.90
N MET A 69 -6.25 9.66 -5.11
CA MET A 69 -7.07 10.82 -5.41
C MET A 69 -6.25 12.12 -5.39
N VAL A 70 -5.44 12.35 -4.34
CA VAL A 70 -4.65 13.58 -4.24
C VAL A 70 -3.53 13.62 -5.27
N TYR A 71 -2.92 12.48 -5.59
CA TYR A 71 -1.91 12.36 -6.64
C TYR A 71 -2.49 12.72 -8.01
N LEU A 72 -3.67 12.20 -8.35
CA LEU A 72 -4.37 12.53 -9.58
C LEU A 72 -4.68 14.02 -9.67
N ARG A 73 -5.16 14.64 -8.58
CA ARG A 73 -5.44 16.07 -8.57
C ARG A 73 -4.18 16.93 -8.72
N ALA A 74 -3.06 16.50 -8.16
CA ALA A 74 -1.81 17.26 -8.18
C ALA A 74 -1.06 17.13 -9.52
N THR A 75 -1.07 15.94 -10.12
CA THR A 75 -0.23 15.61 -11.28
C THR A 75 -1.00 15.47 -12.59
N GLY A 76 -2.33 15.33 -12.54
CA GLY A 76 -3.17 14.99 -13.69
C GLY A 76 -3.02 13.54 -14.16
N LYS A 77 -2.20 12.72 -13.50
CA LYS A 77 -1.94 11.31 -13.82
C LYS A 77 -2.40 10.40 -12.68
N ARG A 78 -2.72 9.14 -12.97
CA ARG A 78 -2.94 8.14 -11.90
C ARG A 78 -1.59 7.80 -11.23
N SER A 79 -1.62 7.51 -9.93
CA SER A 79 -0.42 7.11 -9.16
C SER A 79 0.02 5.67 -9.43
N LEU A 80 -0.83 4.90 -10.12
CA LEU A 80 -0.52 3.59 -10.67
C LEU A 80 -1.25 3.49 -12.01
N ASP A 81 -0.57 2.90 -12.99
CA ASP A 81 -1.22 2.40 -14.19
C ASP A 81 -1.88 1.05 -13.82
N GLU A 82 -3.18 0.91 -14.07
CA GLU A 82 -3.85 -0.40 -14.06
C GLU A 82 -3.51 -1.16 -15.35
#